data_AF-A0A1I6P7J0-F1
#
_entry.id   AF-A0A1I6P7J0-F1
#
_cell.length_a   1.000
_cell.length_b   1.000
_cell.length_c   1.000
_cell.angle_alpha   90.00
_cell.angle_beta   90.00
_cell.angle_gamma   90.00
#
_symmetry.space_group_name_H-M   'P 1'
#
loop_
_entity.id
_entity.type
_entity.pdbx_description
1 polymer ?
#
loop_
_entity_poly.entity_id
_entity_poly.type
_entity_poly.pdbx_seq_one_letter_code
_entity_poly.pdbx_strand_id
1 'polypeptide(L)'
;MSSNQTNKMNESPYTLKSYLIRLFVFTGGLYLLAFGVSVIIKANLGTATWDVLHIGLSENFGLSIGRWVQIVGVLMVILTSFLEKKRIQVGSVLNIVFVGFFLNQILAADFIPAPTTLSLRVMMLLLGVGIMGIGSGMYVSSKIGAGPRDGMTLYISKRFSLSIGTSRTILETLALTSGWLLGGPVAIGTFVTVPLIGPIMQRSLGVWTKILVKVA
;
A
#
# COMPACT_ATOMS: atom_id res chain seq x y z
N MET A 1 -29.65 22.00 28.61
CA MET A 1 -29.86 20.63 28.11
C MET A 1 -29.33 20.54 26.67
N SER A 2 -28.13 19.99 26.46
CA SER A 2 -27.69 19.29 25.21
C SER A 2 -26.16 19.04 25.26
N SER A 3 -25.70 18.29 26.27
CA SER A 3 -24.27 17.94 26.45
C SER A 3 -24.05 16.43 26.51
N ASN A 4 -24.90 15.64 25.83
CA ASN A 4 -24.96 14.17 26.03
C ASN A 4 -24.83 13.34 24.74
N GLN A 5 -24.15 13.83 23.69
CA GLN A 5 -23.91 13.05 22.46
C GLN A 5 -22.44 12.69 22.19
N THR A 6 -21.47 13.16 22.97
CA THR A 6 -20.04 12.89 22.74
C THR A 6 -19.48 11.67 23.46
N ASN A 7 -20.31 10.89 24.18
CA ASN A 7 -19.83 9.82 25.08
C ASN A 7 -20.43 8.42 24.81
N LYS A 8 -20.63 8.07 23.53
CA LYS A 8 -21.00 6.70 23.09
C LYS A 8 -20.06 6.14 22.01
N MET A 9 -18.76 6.33 22.19
CA MET A 9 -17.72 5.56 21.48
C MET A 9 -17.08 4.53 22.43
N ASN A 10 -17.92 3.82 23.20
CA ASN A 10 -17.52 2.54 23.76
C ASN A 10 -17.59 1.53 22.60
N GLU A 11 -16.49 1.41 21.86
CA GLU A 11 -16.28 0.31 20.93
C GLU A 11 -16.43 -0.99 21.73
N SER A 12 -17.55 -1.70 21.52
CA SER A 12 -17.64 -3.10 21.95
C SER A 12 -16.39 -3.80 21.40
N PRO A 13 -15.62 -4.53 22.22
CA PRO A 13 -14.54 -5.34 21.69
C PRO A 13 -15.14 -6.22 20.60
N TYR A 14 -14.54 -6.16 19.40
CA TYR A 14 -14.89 -7.04 18.29
C TYR A 14 -15.06 -8.46 18.85
N THR A 15 -16.16 -9.13 18.53
CA THR A 15 -16.26 -10.58 18.82
C THR A 15 -15.05 -11.26 18.19
N LEU A 16 -14.47 -12.27 18.84
CA LEU A 16 -13.27 -12.96 18.33
C LEU A 16 -13.43 -13.37 16.84
N LYS A 17 -14.63 -13.82 16.48
CA LYS A 17 -15.03 -14.11 15.10
C LYS A 17 -14.85 -12.91 14.16
N SER A 18 -15.40 -11.75 14.50
CA SER A 18 -15.28 -10.54 13.68
C SER A 18 -13.83 -10.07 13.53
N TYR A 19 -13.01 -10.22 14.58
CA TYR A 19 -11.59 -9.88 14.53
C TYR A 19 -10.81 -10.80 13.59
N LEU A 20 -11.03 -12.13 13.67
CA LEU A 20 -10.38 -13.11 12.79
C LEU A 20 -10.74 -12.88 11.32
N ILE A 21 -11.99 -12.52 11.03
CA ILE A 21 -12.43 -12.20 9.67
C ILE A 21 -11.73 -10.94 9.15
N ARG A 22 -11.61 -9.90 9.97
CA ARG A 22 -10.84 -8.70 9.62
C ARG A 22 -9.37 -9.02 9.38
N LEU A 23 -8.77 -9.91 10.17
CA LEU A 23 -7.38 -10.34 10.00
C LEU A 23 -7.16 -11.11 8.69
N PHE A 24 -8.10 -11.97 8.33
CA PHE A 24 -8.09 -12.67 7.05
C PHE A 24 -8.21 -11.70 5.87
N VAL A 25 -9.15 -10.75 5.93
CA VAL A 25 -9.30 -9.72 4.88
C VAL A 25 -8.07 -8.81 4.81
N PHE A 26 -7.47 -8.47 5.95
CA PHE A 26 -6.23 -7.71 6.01
C PHE A 26 -5.08 -8.44 5.31
N THR A 27 -4.77 -9.65 5.76
CA THR A 27 -3.65 -10.45 5.23
C THR A 27 -3.86 -10.82 3.76
N GLY A 28 -5.07 -11.21 3.36
CA GLY A 28 -5.44 -11.46 1.96
C GLY A 28 -5.33 -10.21 1.10
N GLY A 29 -5.71 -9.04 1.63
CA GLY A 29 -5.54 -7.76 0.96
C GLY A 29 -4.07 -7.41 0.73
N LEU A 30 -3.20 -7.65 1.71
CA LEU A 30 -1.75 -7.45 1.58
C LEU A 30 -1.13 -8.42 0.56
N TYR A 31 -1.57 -9.68 0.53
CA TYR A 31 -1.12 -10.65 -0.47
C TYR A 31 -1.51 -10.21 -1.88
N LEU A 32 -2.77 -9.84 -2.11
CA LEU A 32 -3.22 -9.34 -3.41
C LEU A 32 -2.50 -8.06 -3.81
N LEU A 33 -2.24 -7.15 -2.87
CA LEU A 33 -1.42 -5.96 -3.13
C LEU A 33 -0.03 -6.36 -3.65
N ALA A 34 0.68 -7.23 -2.93
CA ALA A 34 2.01 -7.69 -3.33
C ALA A 34 1.99 -8.47 -4.66
N PHE A 35 0.93 -9.25 -4.92
CA PHE A 35 0.72 -9.96 -6.17
C PHE A 35 0.52 -9.00 -7.34
N GLY A 36 -0.34 -8.00 -7.19
CA GLY A 36 -0.55 -6.97 -8.20
C GLY A 36 0.74 -6.19 -8.51
N VAL A 37 1.50 -5.81 -7.48
CA VAL A 37 2.84 -5.20 -7.64
C VAL A 37 3.77 -6.10 -8.45
N SER A 38 3.83 -7.40 -8.11
CA SER A 38 4.69 -8.37 -8.82
C SER A 38 4.34 -8.48 -10.31
N VAL A 39 3.05 -8.50 -10.64
CA VAL A 39 2.56 -8.52 -12.03
C VAL A 39 2.94 -7.23 -12.76
N ILE A 40 2.80 -6.06 -12.12
CA ILE A 40 3.21 -4.76 -12.69
C ILE A 40 4.70 -4.74 -12.98
N ILE A 41 5.53 -5.21 -12.05
CA ILE A 41 6.99 -5.28 -12.22
C ILE A 41 7.34 -6.19 -13.42
N LYS A 42 6.73 -7.38 -13.50
CA LYS A 42 6.94 -8.33 -14.60
C LYS A 42 6.43 -7.82 -15.95
N ALA A 43 5.46 -6.90 -15.97
CA ALA A 43 4.98 -6.28 -17.20
C ALA A 43 6.05 -5.43 -17.90
N ASN A 44 7.06 -4.94 -17.17
CA ASN A 44 8.19 -4.16 -17.69
C ASN A 44 7.76 -2.99 -18.60
N LEU A 45 6.77 -2.22 -18.13
CA LEU A 45 6.29 -0.99 -18.78
C LEU A 45 6.33 0.22 -17.84
N GLY A 46 7.01 0.11 -16.70
CA GLY A 46 6.95 1.05 -15.58
C GLY A 46 6.27 0.43 -14.36
N THR A 47 6.22 1.17 -13.26
CA THR A 47 5.73 0.68 -11.95
C THR A 47 5.04 1.79 -11.16
N ALA A 48 4.44 1.48 -10.00
CA ALA A 48 3.89 2.51 -9.13
C ALA A 48 4.99 3.37 -8.49
N THR A 49 4.67 4.61 -8.12
CA THR A 49 5.63 5.65 -7.67
C THR A 49 6.64 5.19 -6.62
N TRP A 50 6.17 4.45 -5.61
CA TRP A 50 7.03 3.93 -4.55
C TRP A 50 7.85 2.72 -4.97
N ASP A 51 7.35 1.92 -5.91
CA ASP A 51 8.08 0.75 -6.39
C ASP A 51 9.28 1.17 -7.26
N VAL A 52 9.20 2.32 -7.94
CA VAL A 52 10.36 2.97 -8.56
C VAL A 52 11.49 3.17 -7.54
N LEU A 53 11.17 3.66 -6.34
CA LEU A 53 12.16 3.83 -5.28
C LEU A 53 12.73 2.50 -4.79
N HIS A 54 11.87 1.51 -4.49
CA HIS A 54 12.35 0.22 -3.97
C HIS A 54 13.19 -0.56 -4.98
N ILE A 55 12.84 -0.48 -6.27
CA ILE A 55 13.61 -1.09 -7.35
C ILE A 55 14.94 -0.37 -7.53
N GLY A 56 14.95 0.96 -7.61
CA GLY A 56 16.19 1.73 -7.70
C GLY A 56 17.14 1.48 -6.53
N LEU A 57 16.60 1.37 -5.30
CA LEU A 57 17.40 0.98 -4.14
C LEU A 57 17.95 -0.46 -4.26
N SER A 58 17.14 -1.40 -4.73
CA SER A 58 17.53 -2.80 -4.94
C SER A 58 18.67 -2.93 -5.96
N GLU A 59 18.60 -2.18 -7.06
CA GLU A 59 19.59 -2.22 -8.13
C GLU A 59 20.93 -1.57 -7.74
N ASN A 60 20.92 -0.53 -6.89
CA ASN A 60 22.16 0.19 -6.52
C ASN A 60 22.82 -0.32 -5.23
N PHE A 61 22.03 -0.82 -4.28
CA PHE A 61 22.52 -1.18 -2.95
C PHE A 61 22.35 -2.68 -2.64
N GLY A 62 21.88 -3.47 -3.61
CA GLY A 62 21.58 -4.89 -3.43
C GLY A 62 20.33 -5.10 -2.57
N LEU A 63 20.17 -6.32 -2.03
CA LEU A 63 18.94 -6.80 -1.38
C LEU A 63 17.75 -6.91 -2.34
N SER A 64 16.75 -7.70 -1.94
CA SER A 64 15.54 -7.85 -2.74
C SER A 64 14.60 -6.65 -2.60
N ILE A 65 13.74 -6.43 -3.61
CA ILE A 65 12.76 -5.34 -3.62
C ILE A 65 11.88 -5.36 -2.37
N GLY A 66 11.40 -6.54 -1.95
CA GLY A 66 10.58 -6.66 -0.75
C GLY A 66 11.33 -6.32 0.55
N ARG A 67 12.66 -6.50 0.59
CA ARG A 67 13.49 -6.05 1.72
C ARG A 67 13.54 -4.52 1.77
N TRP A 68 13.63 -3.85 0.62
CA TRP A 68 13.57 -2.39 0.56
C TRP A 68 12.19 -1.84 0.92
N VAL A 69 11.11 -2.50 0.51
CA VAL A 69 9.75 -2.19 0.99
C VAL A 69 9.70 -2.21 2.53
N GLN A 70 10.31 -3.23 3.14
CA GLN A 70 10.37 -3.34 4.60
C GLN A 70 11.21 -2.23 5.23
N ILE A 71 12.43 -2.01 4.74
CA ILE A 71 13.37 -1.00 5.27
C ILE A 71 12.75 0.39 5.19
N VAL A 72 12.29 0.80 4.01
CA VAL A 72 11.67 2.12 3.79
C VAL A 72 10.41 2.24 4.65
N GLY A 73 9.58 1.19 4.72
CA GLY A 73 8.40 1.17 5.57
C GLY A 73 8.71 1.36 7.06
N VAL A 74 9.72 0.66 7.59
CA VAL A 74 10.20 0.81 8.97
C VAL A 74 10.68 2.25 9.20
N LEU A 75 11.49 2.79 8.30
CA LEU A 75 11.99 4.17 8.40
C LEU A 75 10.83 5.18 8.46
N MET A 76 9.83 5.03 7.59
CA MET A 76 8.64 5.90 7.58
C MET A 76 7.85 5.81 8.89
N VAL A 77 7.64 4.61 9.41
CA VAL A 77 6.90 4.40 10.66
C VAL A 77 7.66 4.95 11.86
N ILE A 78 8.97 4.72 11.96
CA ILE A 78 9.82 5.27 13.02
C ILE A 78 9.81 6.79 12.95
N LEU A 79 10.03 7.37 11.77
CA LEU A 79 10.04 8.82 11.58
C LEU A 79 8.70 9.43 11.98
N THR A 80 7.59 8.87 11.49
CA THR A 80 6.25 9.35 11.82
C THR A 80 5.96 9.21 13.32
N SER A 81 6.31 8.07 13.93
CA SER A 81 6.10 7.81 15.36
C SER A 81 6.89 8.78 16.24
N PHE A 82 8.16 9.05 15.88
CA PHE A 82 9.01 10.00 16.58
C PHE A 82 8.49 11.43 16.46
N LEU A 83 8.09 11.85 15.26
CA LEU A 83 7.58 13.20 15.01
C LEU A 83 6.20 13.45 15.64
N GLU A 84 5.32 12.45 15.66
CA GLU A 84 4.00 12.56 16.29
C GLU A 84 3.99 12.26 17.80
N LYS A 85 5.09 11.70 18.33
CA LYS A 85 5.16 11.16 19.70
C LYS A 85 4.03 10.16 19.99
N LYS A 86 3.64 9.38 18.98
CA LYS A 86 2.60 8.35 19.09
C LYS A 86 3.21 6.96 18.98
N ARG A 87 2.56 5.99 19.63
CA ARG A 87 2.96 4.57 19.53
C ARG A 87 2.75 4.05 18.11
N ILE A 88 3.67 3.20 17.68
CA ILE A 88 3.57 2.46 16.42
C ILE A 88 2.36 1.53 16.48
N GLN A 89 1.53 1.58 15.45
CA GLN A 89 0.37 0.69 15.32
C GLN A 89 0.84 -0.68 14.83
N VAL A 90 0.33 -1.74 15.45
CA VAL A 90 0.66 -3.13 15.08
C VAL A 90 0.33 -3.41 13.62
N GLY A 91 -0.80 -2.90 13.11
CA GLY A 91 -1.17 -3.08 11.71
C GLY A 91 -0.18 -2.46 10.71
N SER A 92 0.49 -1.36 11.06
CA SER A 92 1.55 -0.79 10.21
C SER A 92 2.77 -1.69 10.15
N VAL A 93 3.15 -2.29 11.29
CA VAL A 93 4.26 -3.27 11.35
C VAL A 93 3.93 -4.52 10.54
N LEU A 94 2.71 -5.05 10.71
CA LEU A 94 2.27 -6.21 9.93
C LEU A 94 2.21 -5.92 8.43
N ASN A 95 1.77 -4.72 8.04
CA ASN A 95 1.77 -4.28 6.65
C ASN A 95 3.18 -4.31 6.05
N ILE A 96 4.14 -3.66 6.73
CA ILE A 96 5.55 -3.64 6.33
C ILE A 96 6.08 -5.06 6.13
N VAL A 97 5.92 -5.90 7.16
CA VAL A 97 6.47 -7.27 7.17
C VAL A 97 5.85 -8.10 6.05
N PHE A 98 4.51 -8.16 5.97
CA PHE A 98 3.80 -9.03 5.05
C PHE A 98 3.92 -8.58 3.59
N VAL A 99 3.81 -7.27 3.29
CA VAL A 99 3.92 -6.80 1.90
C VAL A 99 5.29 -7.15 1.32
N GLY A 100 6.37 -6.84 2.05
CA GLY A 100 7.72 -7.17 1.60
C GLY A 100 7.98 -8.68 1.53
N PHE A 101 7.47 -9.45 2.50
CA PHE A 101 7.58 -10.90 2.51
C PHE A 101 6.86 -11.53 1.31
N PHE A 102 5.58 -11.20 1.09
CA PHE A 102 4.80 -11.72 -0.04
C PHE A 102 5.40 -11.31 -1.38
N LEU A 103 5.84 -10.05 -1.53
CA LEU A 103 6.47 -9.59 -2.75
C LEU A 103 7.72 -10.41 -3.10
N ASN A 104 8.58 -10.67 -2.13
CA ASN A 104 9.76 -11.52 -2.33
C ASN A 104 9.35 -12.96 -2.70
N GLN A 105 8.40 -13.54 -1.97
CA GLN A 105 7.96 -14.92 -2.24
C GLN A 105 7.37 -15.06 -3.65
N ILE A 106 6.53 -14.11 -4.08
CA ILE A 106 5.90 -14.14 -5.40
C ILE A 106 6.94 -13.98 -6.51
N LEU A 107 7.85 -13.02 -6.37
CA LEU A 107 8.91 -12.80 -7.35
C LEU A 107 9.89 -13.98 -7.42
N ALA A 108 10.22 -14.60 -6.28
CA ALA A 108 11.11 -15.76 -6.22
C ALA A 108 10.47 -17.05 -6.75
N ALA A 109 9.14 -17.21 -6.62
CA ALA A 109 8.43 -18.38 -7.11
C ALA A 109 8.35 -18.43 -8.66
N ASP A 110 8.62 -17.31 -9.34
CA ASP A 110 8.75 -17.16 -10.80
C ASP A 110 7.62 -17.78 -11.65
N PHE A 111 6.42 -17.93 -11.08
CA PHE A 111 5.26 -18.49 -11.79
C PHE A 111 4.54 -17.48 -12.70
N ILE A 112 4.92 -16.20 -12.64
CA ILE A 112 4.38 -15.14 -13.51
C ILE A 112 5.20 -15.14 -14.81
N PRO A 113 4.64 -15.57 -15.95
CA PRO A 113 5.39 -15.68 -17.19
C PRO A 113 5.89 -14.33 -17.67
N ALA A 114 7.07 -14.30 -18.27
CA ALA A 114 7.58 -13.10 -18.93
C ALA A 114 6.75 -12.80 -20.19
N PRO A 115 6.20 -11.58 -20.35
CA PRO A 115 5.40 -11.23 -21.52
C PRO A 115 6.27 -11.10 -22.77
N THR A 116 5.90 -11.82 -23.83
CA THR A 116 6.63 -11.84 -25.11
C THR A 116 6.22 -10.72 -26.07
N THR A 117 5.02 -10.16 -25.90
CA THR A 117 4.47 -9.11 -26.78
C THR A 117 4.07 -7.86 -25.99
N LEU A 118 4.03 -6.71 -26.66
CA LEU A 118 3.59 -5.46 -26.06
C LEU A 118 2.15 -5.55 -25.53
N SER A 119 1.25 -6.20 -26.26
CA SER A 119 -0.14 -6.38 -25.85
C SER A 119 -0.24 -7.14 -24.53
N LEU A 120 0.55 -8.21 -24.35
CA LEU A 120 0.59 -8.94 -23.08
C LEU A 120 1.14 -8.08 -21.94
N ARG A 121 2.18 -7.28 -22.20
CA ARG A 121 2.71 -6.32 -21.21
C ARG A 121 1.64 -5.33 -20.75
N VAL A 122 0.88 -4.76 -21.68
CA VAL A 122 -0.21 -3.82 -21.36
C VAL A 122 -1.32 -4.51 -20.57
N MET A 123 -1.73 -5.72 -20.97
CA MET A 123 -2.72 -6.50 -20.22
C MET A 123 -2.25 -6.81 -18.81
N MET A 124 -0.99 -7.26 -18.64
CA MET A 124 -0.40 -7.52 -17.33
C MET A 124 -0.36 -6.26 -16.48
N LEU A 125 0.05 -5.11 -17.04
CA LEU A 125 0.06 -3.84 -16.33
C LEU A 125 -1.34 -3.48 -15.81
N LEU A 126 -2.36 -3.53 -16.67
CA LEU A 126 -3.74 -3.18 -16.30
C LEU A 126 -4.33 -4.15 -15.27
N LEU A 127 -4.09 -5.46 -15.44
CA LEU A 127 -4.52 -6.48 -14.48
C LEU A 127 -3.82 -6.29 -13.13
N GLY A 128 -2.50 -6.07 -13.14
CA GLY A 128 -1.72 -5.83 -11.95
C GLY A 128 -2.18 -4.59 -11.19
N VAL A 129 -2.48 -3.50 -11.90
CA VAL A 129 -3.08 -2.28 -11.31
C VAL A 129 -4.44 -2.56 -10.69
N GLY A 130 -5.29 -3.34 -11.36
CA GLY A 130 -6.58 -3.77 -10.84
C GLY A 130 -6.46 -4.58 -9.55
N ILE A 131 -5.65 -5.63 -9.58
CA ILE A 131 -5.39 -6.53 -8.44
C ILE A 131 -4.80 -5.74 -7.27
N MET A 132 -3.80 -4.90 -7.53
CA MET A 132 -3.15 -4.08 -6.50
C MET A 132 -4.12 -3.09 -5.86
N GLY A 133 -4.96 -2.43 -6.66
CA GLY A 133 -6.01 -1.54 -6.16
C GLY A 133 -7.05 -2.29 -5.32
N ILE A 134 -7.48 -3.47 -5.75
CA ILE A 134 -8.40 -4.33 -4.99
C ILE A 134 -7.79 -4.71 -3.64
N GLY A 135 -6.56 -5.25 -3.64
CA GLY A 135 -5.85 -5.63 -2.42
C GLY A 135 -5.64 -4.44 -1.46
N SER A 136 -5.35 -3.27 -2.03
CA SER A 136 -5.22 -2.02 -1.26
C SER A 136 -6.52 -1.65 -0.54
N GLY A 137 -7.66 -1.68 -1.23
CA GLY A 137 -8.96 -1.41 -0.61
C GLY A 137 -9.35 -2.45 0.45
N MET A 138 -9.02 -3.72 0.22
CA MET A 138 -9.25 -4.83 1.16
C MET A 138 -8.55 -4.59 2.49
N TYR A 139 -7.23 -4.40 2.49
CA TYR A 139 -6.50 -4.29 3.76
C TYR A 139 -6.91 -3.03 4.52
N VAL A 140 -7.14 -1.91 3.84
CA VAL A 140 -7.59 -0.66 4.48
C VAL A 140 -8.96 -0.85 5.13
N SER A 141 -9.89 -1.57 4.47
CA SER A 141 -11.24 -1.82 5.01
C SER A 141 -11.26 -2.62 6.32
N SER A 142 -10.21 -3.40 6.59
CA SER A 142 -10.11 -4.26 7.78
C SER A 142 -10.07 -3.47 9.10
N LYS A 143 -9.61 -2.21 9.05
CA LYS A 143 -9.35 -1.33 10.21
C LYS A 143 -8.30 -1.86 11.21
N ILE A 144 -7.49 -2.85 10.84
CA ILE A 144 -6.42 -3.41 11.71
C ILE A 144 -5.21 -2.47 11.81
N GLY A 145 -4.97 -1.66 10.78
CA GLY A 145 -4.03 -0.54 10.84
C GLY A 145 -3.78 0.08 9.47
N ALA A 146 -3.18 1.27 9.51
CA ALA A 146 -2.85 2.04 8.31
C ALA A 146 -1.45 1.68 7.78
N GLY A 147 -1.21 1.88 6.48
CA GLY A 147 0.11 1.71 5.90
C GLY A 147 1.09 2.79 6.36
N PRO A 148 2.41 2.54 6.31
CA PRO A 148 3.45 3.56 6.62
C PRO A 148 3.26 4.87 5.87
N ARG A 149 2.83 4.76 4.60
CA ARG A 149 2.59 5.88 3.68
C ARG A 149 1.44 6.77 4.14
N ASP A 150 0.39 6.17 4.70
CA ASP A 150 -0.81 6.88 5.15
C ASP A 150 -0.52 7.65 6.44
N GLY A 151 0.23 7.04 7.36
CA GLY A 151 0.71 7.71 8.58
C GLY A 151 1.52 8.98 8.26
N MET A 152 2.48 8.87 7.34
CA MET A 152 3.30 10.02 6.93
C MET A 152 2.46 11.10 6.22
N THR A 153 1.49 10.69 5.40
CA THR A 153 0.58 11.63 4.70
C THR A 153 -0.24 12.44 5.71
N LEU A 154 -0.81 11.77 6.72
CA LEU A 154 -1.59 12.43 7.77
C LEU A 154 -0.72 13.36 8.62
N TYR A 155 0.51 12.95 8.93
CA TYR A 155 1.45 13.79 9.66
C TYR A 155 1.76 15.09 8.90
N ILE A 156 2.13 15.01 7.62
CA ILE A 156 2.46 16.18 6.79
C ILE A 156 1.25 17.10 6.68
N SER A 157 0.07 16.54 6.42
CA SER A 157 -1.18 17.30 6.32
C SER A 157 -1.45 18.09 7.59
N LYS A 158 -1.30 17.46 8.76
CA LYS A 158 -1.50 18.12 10.06
C LYS A 158 -0.40 19.13 10.39
N ARG A 159 0.86 18.83 10.09
CA ARG A 159 2.01 19.66 10.48
C ARG A 159 2.09 20.95 9.67
N PHE A 160 1.77 20.89 8.38
CA PHE A 160 1.88 22.00 7.44
C PHE A 160 0.52 22.61 7.04
N SER A 161 -0.57 22.17 7.66
CA SER A 161 -1.94 22.60 7.34
C SER A 161 -2.29 22.45 5.85
N LEU A 162 -1.72 21.42 5.21
CA LEU A 162 -1.96 21.10 3.81
C LEU A 162 -3.11 20.12 3.68
N SER A 163 -3.76 20.08 2.51
CA SER A 163 -4.74 19.04 2.22
C SER A 163 -4.09 17.64 2.24
N ILE A 164 -4.87 16.60 2.55
CA ILE A 164 -4.41 15.20 2.50
C ILE A 164 -3.92 14.85 1.09
N GLY A 165 -4.63 15.31 0.05
CA GLY A 165 -4.26 15.12 -1.35
C GLY A 165 -2.89 15.73 -1.67
N THR A 166 -2.68 17.00 -1.31
CA THR A 166 -1.40 17.69 -1.52
C THR A 166 -0.25 16.99 -0.78
N SER A 167 -0.49 16.57 0.47
CA SER A 167 0.51 15.86 1.28
C SER A 167 0.88 14.52 0.66
N ARG A 168 -0.10 13.81 0.09
CA ARG A 168 0.11 12.56 -0.63
C ARG A 168 0.92 12.78 -1.90
N THR A 169 0.57 13.79 -2.70
CA THR A 169 1.28 14.14 -3.93
C THR A 169 2.74 14.50 -3.64
N ILE A 170 3.03 15.28 -2.60
CA ILE A 170 4.41 15.61 -2.21
C ILE A 170 5.20 14.33 -1.93
N LEU A 171 4.65 13.43 -1.11
CA LEU A 171 5.30 12.16 -0.77
C LEU A 171 5.52 11.26 -1.99
N GLU A 172 4.52 11.15 -2.86
CA GLU A 172 4.62 10.34 -4.07
C GLU A 172 5.63 10.91 -5.07
N THR A 173 5.68 12.24 -5.23
CA THR A 173 6.66 12.92 -6.08
C THR A 173 8.07 12.76 -5.53
N LEU A 174 8.27 12.88 -4.22
CA LEU A 174 9.57 12.65 -3.58
C LEU A 174 10.04 11.21 -3.81
N ALA A 175 9.20 10.21 -3.52
CA ALA A 175 9.55 8.81 -3.72
C ALA A 175 9.85 8.50 -5.19
N LEU A 176 9.02 8.98 -6.12
CA LEU A 176 9.20 8.80 -7.55
C LEU A 176 10.52 9.44 -8.03
N THR A 177 10.79 10.67 -7.61
CA THR A 177 11.99 11.42 -8.03
C THR A 177 13.25 10.79 -7.44
N SER A 178 13.26 10.43 -6.15
CA SER A 178 14.38 9.72 -5.54
C SER A 178 14.62 8.37 -6.20
N GLY A 179 13.57 7.61 -6.49
CA GLY A 179 13.70 6.34 -7.20
C GLY A 179 14.22 6.50 -8.62
N TRP A 180 13.74 7.51 -9.35
CA TRP A 180 14.19 7.80 -10.70
C TRP A 180 15.66 8.23 -10.75
N LEU A 181 16.10 9.07 -9.80
CA LEU A 181 17.52 9.46 -9.67
C LEU A 181 18.42 8.28 -9.33
N LEU A 182 17.89 7.26 -8.65
CA LEU A 182 18.56 5.98 -8.42
C LEU A 182 18.44 5.03 -9.62
N GLY A 183 17.90 5.45 -10.76
CA GLY A 183 17.76 4.58 -11.95
C GLY A 183 16.57 3.63 -11.94
N GLY A 184 15.65 3.76 -10.98
CA GLY A 184 14.41 2.98 -10.94
C GLY A 184 13.53 3.21 -12.18
N PRO A 185 12.70 2.21 -12.55
CA PRO A 185 11.97 2.21 -13.82
C PRO A 185 10.81 3.21 -13.84
N VAL A 186 11.01 4.34 -14.52
CA VAL A 186 9.96 5.31 -14.85
C VAL A 186 9.65 5.23 -16.34
N ALA A 187 8.45 4.78 -16.68
CA ALA A 187 8.00 4.63 -18.06
C ALA A 187 6.50 4.93 -18.19
N ILE A 188 5.95 4.78 -19.39
CA ILE A 188 4.55 5.14 -19.67
C ILE A 188 3.56 4.45 -18.73
N GLY A 189 3.83 3.22 -18.33
CA GLY A 189 3.01 2.47 -17.39
C GLY A 189 3.00 3.09 -15.98
N THR A 190 4.08 3.75 -15.55
CA THR A 190 4.10 4.51 -14.30
C THR A 190 3.03 5.60 -14.31
N PHE A 191 2.96 6.38 -15.39
CA PHE A 191 1.95 7.43 -15.56
C PHE A 191 0.53 6.88 -15.70
N VAL A 192 0.37 5.65 -16.18
CA VAL A 192 -0.93 4.96 -16.24
C VAL A 192 -1.34 4.44 -14.85
N THR A 193 -0.40 3.91 -14.06
CA THR A 193 -0.71 3.33 -12.75
C THR A 193 -1.23 4.38 -11.77
N VAL A 194 -0.59 5.56 -11.72
CA VAL A 194 -0.92 6.65 -10.78
C VAL A 194 -2.40 7.02 -10.76
N PRO A 195 -3.04 7.39 -11.88
CA PRO A 195 -4.44 7.79 -11.89
C PRO A 195 -5.42 6.61 -11.70
N LEU A 196 -5.02 5.38 -12.01
CA LEU A 196 -5.91 4.22 -11.98
C LEU A 196 -6.03 3.58 -10.59
N ILE A 197 -4.93 3.52 -9.82
CA ILE A 197 -4.91 2.83 -8.52
C ILE A 197 -5.89 3.46 -7.54
N GLY A 198 -5.93 4.79 -7.45
CA GLY A 198 -6.77 5.53 -6.50
C GLY A 198 -8.27 5.19 -6.61
N PRO A 199 -8.90 5.38 -7.79
CA PRO A 199 -10.30 5.04 -7.99
C PRO A 199 -10.63 3.55 -7.76
N ILE A 200 -9.74 2.64 -8.16
CA ILE A 200 -9.93 1.19 -7.96
C ILE A 200 -9.88 0.86 -6.46
N MET A 201 -8.88 1.39 -5.75
CA MET A 201 -8.75 1.24 -4.30
C MET A 201 -9.98 1.79 -3.58
N GLN A 202 -10.47 2.97 -3.96
CA GLN A 202 -11.66 3.58 -3.33
C GLN A 202 -12.92 2.73 -3.54
N ARG A 203 -13.13 2.21 -4.75
CA ARG A 203 -14.24 1.28 -5.02
C ARG A 203 -14.12 0.00 -4.20
N SER A 204 -12.93 -0.61 -4.18
CA SER A 204 -12.65 -1.82 -3.40
C SER A 204 -12.91 -1.59 -1.90
N LEU A 205 -12.39 -0.50 -1.34
CA LEU A 205 -12.61 -0.10 0.04
C LEU A 205 -14.11 -0.01 0.38
N GLY A 206 -14.90 0.62 -0.49
CA GLY A 206 -16.35 0.75 -0.30
C GLY A 206 -17.07 -0.60 -0.28
N VAL A 207 -16.69 -1.53 -1.16
CA VAL A 207 -17.26 -2.89 -1.21
C VAL A 207 -16.90 -3.68 0.05
N TRP A 208 -15.62 -3.75 0.40
CA TRP A 208 -15.16 -4.56 1.52
C TRP A 208 -15.60 -4.01 2.87
N THR A 209 -15.72 -2.69 3.02
CA THR A 209 -16.28 -2.08 4.22
C THR A 209 -17.73 -2.52 4.43
N LYS A 210 -18.56 -2.54 3.38
CA LYS A 210 -19.96 -3.02 3.46
C LYS A 210 -20.03 -4.50 3.83
N ILE A 211 -19.15 -5.33 3.27
CA ILE A 211 -19.07 -6.76 3.58
C ILE A 211 -18.70 -6.95 5.06
N LEU A 212 -17.64 -6.30 5.53
CA LEU A 212 -17.15 -6.43 6.90
C LEU A 212 -18.15 -5.93 7.94
N VAL A 213 -18.96 -4.92 7.63
CA VAL A 213 -20.03 -4.44 8.52
C VAL A 213 -21.18 -5.44 8.64
N LYS A 214 -21.48 -6.22 7.58
CA LYS A 214 -22.53 -7.25 7.63
C LYS A 214 -22.14 -8.50 8.39
N VAL A 215 -20.84 -8.75 8.53
CA VAL A 215 -20.28 -10.00 9.09
C VAL A 215 -19.76 -9.81 10.52
N ALA A 216 -19.57 -8.55 10.96
CA ALA A 216 -19.21 -8.17 12.31
C ALA A 216 -20.44 -8.06 13.22
#